data_AF-A0A1Y1QDR2-F1
#
_entry.id   AF-A0A1Y1QDR2-F1
#
_cell.length_a   1.000
_cell.length_b   1.000
_cell.length_c   1.000
_cell.angle_alpha   90.00
_cell.angle_beta   90.00
_cell.angle_gamma   90.00
#
_symmetry.space_group_name_H-M   'P 1'
#
loop_
_entity.id
_entity.type
_entity.pdbx_description
1 polymer ?
#
loop_
_entity_poly.entity_id
_entity_poly.type
_entity_poly.pdbx_seq_one_letter_code
_entity_poly.pdbx_strand_id
1 'polypeptide(L)'
;MKHTHTLKNYQGSPEQLAEEIGDLFYDSLADLLHLLSEKLQKDANADLARQRFKLGGHLKECSLYLERASHEIQQAWQICEPHVPLEYQRVTSQNAPVS
;
A
#
# COMPACT_ATOMS: atom_id res chain seq x y z
N MET A 1 -7.62 7.35 -17.75
CA MET A 1 -7.66 7.60 -16.29
C MET A 1 -8.11 9.04 -16.08
N LYS A 2 -8.88 9.33 -15.03
CA LYS A 2 -9.14 10.71 -14.61
C LYS A 2 -8.11 11.04 -13.53
N HIS A 3 -7.10 11.82 -13.87
CA HIS A 3 -6.18 12.36 -12.88
C HIS A 3 -6.87 13.52 -12.15
N THR A 4 -6.75 13.55 -10.83
CA THR A 4 -7.23 14.65 -9.99
C THR A 4 -6.03 15.23 -9.24
N HIS A 5 -6.06 16.52 -8.97
CA HIS A 5 -5.03 17.16 -8.15
C HIS A 5 -5.22 16.88 -6.65
N THR A 6 -6.43 16.46 -6.26
CA THR A 6 -6.80 16.16 -4.88
C THR A 6 -7.58 14.85 -4.81
N LEU A 7 -7.57 14.25 -3.62
CA LEU A 7 -8.44 13.12 -3.29
C LEU A 7 -9.87 13.64 -3.11
N LYS A 8 -10.81 13.13 -3.90
CA LYS A 8 -12.20 13.62 -3.89
C LYS A 8 -12.93 13.38 -2.57
N ASN A 9 -12.54 12.34 -1.85
CA ASN A 9 -13.24 11.84 -0.67
C ASN A 9 -12.43 12.03 0.62
N TYR A 10 -11.39 12.86 0.57
CA TYR A 10 -10.54 13.16 1.72
C TYR A 10 -10.53 14.68 1.92
N GLN A 11 -10.84 15.12 3.14
CA GLN A 11 -11.01 16.53 3.46
C GLN A 11 -9.73 17.18 4.00
N GLY A 12 -8.73 16.37 4.39
CA GLY A 12 -7.46 16.85 4.92
C GLY A 12 -6.49 17.31 3.83
N SER A 13 -5.40 17.94 4.26
CA SER A 13 -4.29 18.34 3.39
C SER A 13 -3.41 17.14 3.01
N PRO A 14 -2.58 17.26 1.95
CA PRO A 14 -1.59 16.23 1.62
C PRO A 14 -0.65 15.88 2.78
N GLU A 15 -0.29 16.86 3.60
CA GLU A 15 0.56 16.67 4.79
C GLU A 15 -0.16 15.85 5.86
N GLN A 16 -1.44 16.17 6.13
CA GLN A 16 -2.25 15.38 7.06
C GLN A 16 -2.41 13.94 6.59
N LEU A 17 -2.62 13.74 5.28
CA LEU A 17 -2.73 12.40 4.72
C LEU A 17 -1.44 11.59 4.90
N ALA A 18 -0.29 12.23 4.69
CA ALA A 18 0.99 11.56 4.85
C ALA A 18 1.22 11.13 6.31
N GLU A 19 0.86 12.00 7.27
CA GLU A 19 0.92 11.67 8.71
C GLU A 19 -0.03 10.51 9.04
N GLU A 20 -1.31 10.61 8.65
CA GLU A 20 -2.32 9.58 8.94
C GLU A 20 -1.99 8.21 8.32
N ILE A 21 -1.35 8.18 7.14
CA ILE A 21 -0.83 6.95 6.53
C ILE A 21 0.39 6.42 7.31
N GLY A 22 1.26 7.32 7.78
CA GLY A 22 2.45 6.97 8.56
C GLY A 22 2.14 6.42 9.95
N ASP A 23 1.01 6.82 10.53
CA ASP A 23 0.51 6.37 11.84
C ASP A 23 -0.11 4.97 11.81
N LEU A 24 -0.30 4.39 10.62
CA LEU A 24 -0.78 3.01 10.48
C LEU A 24 0.19 2.03 11.15
N PHE A 25 -0.35 1.01 11.82
CA PHE A 25 0.43 -0.17 12.16
C PHE A 25 1.07 -0.76 10.91
N TYR A 26 2.27 -1.33 11.06
CA TYR A 26 3.09 -1.74 9.92
C TYR A 26 2.41 -2.79 9.04
N ASP A 27 1.61 -3.69 9.60
CA ASP A 27 0.79 -4.61 8.79
C ASP A 27 -0.20 -3.86 7.86
N SER A 28 -0.80 -2.79 8.37
CA SER A 28 -1.75 -1.95 7.67
C SER A 28 -1.11 -1.04 6.64
N LEU A 29 0.06 -0.51 6.97
CA LEU A 29 0.87 0.22 6.02
C LEU A 29 1.36 -0.71 4.88
N ALA A 30 1.78 -1.94 5.20
CA ALA A 30 2.19 -2.92 4.20
C ALA A 30 1.06 -3.24 3.22
N ASP A 31 -0.16 -3.48 3.71
CA ASP A 31 -1.34 -3.71 2.87
C ASP A 31 -1.64 -2.52 1.96
N LEU A 32 -1.62 -1.29 2.50
CA LEU A 32 -1.87 -0.08 1.72
C LEU A 32 -0.84 0.09 0.60
N LEU A 33 0.44 -0.12 0.90
CA LEU A 33 1.53 -0.03 -0.08
C LEU A 33 1.40 -1.10 -1.17
N HIS A 34 0.98 -2.31 -0.80
CA HIS A 34 0.71 -3.39 -1.76
C HIS A 34 -0.44 -3.01 -2.70
N LEU A 35 -1.57 -2.57 -2.17
CA LEU A 35 -2.73 -2.13 -2.97
C LEU A 35 -2.38 -0.96 -3.91
N LEU A 36 -1.55 -0.02 -3.43
CA LEU A 36 -1.07 1.08 -4.26
C LEU A 36 -0.14 0.57 -5.38
N SER A 37 0.74 -0.38 -5.07
CA SER A 37 1.58 -1.05 -6.08
C SER A 37 0.73 -1.70 -7.18
N GLU A 38 -0.27 -2.51 -6.81
CA GLU A 38 -1.16 -3.17 -7.77
C GLU A 38 -1.87 -2.16 -8.69
N LYS A 39 -2.31 -1.03 -8.11
CA LYS A 39 -2.95 0.03 -8.88
C LYS A 39 -1.99 0.65 -9.90
N LEU A 40 -0.75 0.96 -9.51
CA LEU A 40 0.26 1.51 -10.42
C LEU A 40 0.68 0.48 -11.48
N GLN A 41 0.76 -0.80 -11.14
CA GLN A 41 1.06 -1.88 -12.08
C GLN A 41 -0.04 -2.01 -13.14
N LYS A 42 -1.32 -1.90 -12.74
CA LYS A 42 -2.46 -1.85 -13.67
C LYS A 42 -2.37 -0.68 -14.64
N ASP A 43 -1.96 0.48 -14.13
CA ASP A 43 -1.81 1.70 -14.92
C ASP A 43 -0.65 1.60 -15.91
N ALA A 44 0.48 1.08 -15.44
CA ALA A 44 1.65 0.76 -16.25
C ALA A 44 1.26 -0.13 -17.43
N ASN A 45 0.57 -1.24 -17.16
CA ASN A 45 0.10 -2.18 -18.20
C ASN A 45 -0.81 -1.49 -19.21
N ALA A 46 -1.71 -0.61 -18.75
CA ALA A 46 -2.61 0.13 -19.63
C ALA A 46 -1.87 1.15 -20.53
N ASP A 47 -0.79 1.76 -20.06
CA ASP A 47 0.03 2.67 -20.87
C ASP A 47 0.99 1.93 -21.81
N LEU A 48 1.56 0.80 -21.37
CA LEU A 48 2.36 -0.09 -22.23
C LEU A 48 1.53 -0.63 -23.41
N ALA A 49 0.28 -1.05 -23.15
CA ALA A 49 -0.66 -1.49 -24.19
C ALA A 49 -1.00 -0.39 -25.20
N ARG A 50 -0.91 0.89 -24.79
CA ARG A 50 -1.09 2.07 -25.66
C ARG A 50 0.23 2.57 -26.26
N GLN A 51 1.29 1.76 -26.22
CA GLN A 51 2.63 2.07 -26.74
C GLN A 51 3.30 3.30 -26.09
N ARG A 52 2.88 3.69 -24.89
CA ARG A 52 3.49 4.77 -24.10
C ARG A 52 4.62 4.22 -23.24
N PHE A 53 5.63 3.64 -23.88
CA PHE A 53 6.62 2.80 -23.20
C PHE A 53 7.37 3.49 -22.06
N LYS A 54 7.76 4.76 -22.24
CA LYS A 54 8.45 5.52 -21.19
C LYS A 54 7.56 5.71 -19.95
N LEU A 55 6.31 6.14 -20.17
CA LEU A 55 5.35 6.36 -19.08
C LEU A 55 5.01 5.05 -18.36
N GLY A 56 4.65 4.01 -19.13
CA GLY A 56 4.35 2.69 -18.57
C GLY A 56 5.55 2.07 -17.86
N GLY A 57 6.76 2.27 -18.38
CA GLY A 57 8.00 1.84 -17.74
C GLY A 57 8.22 2.49 -16.38
N HIS A 58 8.10 3.82 -16.28
CA HIS A 58 8.24 4.51 -15.00
C HIS A 58 7.17 4.10 -13.97
N LEU A 59 5.92 3.90 -14.40
CA LEU A 59 4.85 3.42 -13.52
C LEU A 59 5.12 1.99 -13.02
N LYS A 60 5.66 1.12 -13.89
CA LYS A 60 6.06 -0.24 -13.52
C LYS A 60 7.20 -0.26 -12.51
N GLU A 61 8.21 0.58 -12.69
CA GLU A 61 9.29 0.68 -11.69
C GLU A 61 8.76 1.19 -10.34
N CYS A 62 7.83 2.16 -10.36
CA CYS A 62 7.21 2.67 -9.15
C CYS A 62 6.40 1.57 -8.42
N SER A 63 5.64 0.74 -9.14
CA SER A 63 4.93 -0.39 -8.53
C SER A 63 5.91 -1.38 -7.89
N LEU A 64 7.03 -1.70 -8.56
CA LEU A 64 8.05 -2.59 -7.99
C LEU A 64 8.66 -2.03 -6.71
N TYR A 65 8.94 -0.73 -6.64
CA TYR A 65 9.45 -0.10 -5.41
C TYR A 65 8.43 -0.13 -4.27
N LEU A 66 7.14 0.11 -4.56
CA LEU A 66 6.09 0.05 -3.55
C LEU A 66 5.82 -1.38 -3.06
N GLU A 67 5.88 -2.37 -3.96
CA GLU A 67 5.79 -3.79 -3.60
C GLU A 67 6.93 -4.18 -2.67
N ARG A 68 8.16 -3.73 -2.98
CA ARG A 68 9.30 -3.95 -2.09
C ARG A 68 9.13 -3.23 -0.76
N ALA A 69 8.67 -1.98 -0.75
CA ALA A 69 8.40 -1.23 0.48
C ALA A 69 7.36 -1.94 1.35
N SER A 70 6.28 -2.46 0.75
CA SER A 70 5.27 -3.29 1.43
C SER A 70 5.92 -4.51 2.10
N HIS A 71 6.77 -5.24 1.38
CA HIS A 71 7.48 -6.40 1.92
C HIS A 71 8.36 -6.03 3.13
N GLU A 72 9.18 -4.99 3.02
CA GLU A 72 10.10 -4.57 4.10
C GLU A 72 9.31 -4.09 5.34
N ILE A 73 8.22 -3.35 5.15
CA ILE A 73 7.34 -2.93 6.25
C ILE A 73 6.65 -4.13 6.90
N GLN A 74 6.22 -5.13 6.12
CA GLN A 74 5.68 -6.37 6.66
C GLN A 74 6.71 -7.15 7.49
N GLN A 75 7.99 -7.14 7.09
CA GLN A 75 9.07 -7.70 7.90
C GLN A 75 9.25 -6.92 9.21
N ALA A 76 9.17 -5.58 9.16
CA ALA A 76 9.20 -4.76 10.36
C ALA A 76 8.03 -5.06 11.32
N TRP A 77 6.82 -5.30 10.78
CA TRP A 77 5.68 -5.77 11.58
C TRP A 77 5.99 -7.08 12.29
N GLN A 78 6.52 -8.09 11.61
CA GLN A 78 6.83 -9.40 12.21
C GLN A 78 7.81 -9.29 13.40
N ILE A 79 8.66 -8.26 13.41
CA ILE A 79 9.58 -7.98 14.51
C ILE A 79 8.86 -7.30 15.69
N CYS A 80 7.99 -6.32 15.43
CA CYS A 80 7.36 -5.53 16.49
C CYS A 80 6.04 -6.11 17.00
N GLU A 81 5.32 -6.90 16.19
CA GLU A 81 4.02 -7.51 16.49
C GLU A 81 3.98 -8.19 17.87
N PRO A 82 4.98 -9.01 18.28
CA PRO A 82 4.95 -9.66 19.60
C PRO A 82 4.95 -8.69 20.79
N HIS A 83 5.28 -7.41 20.54
CA HIS A 83 5.32 -6.34 21.54
C HIS A 83 4.11 -5.40 21.47
N VAL A 84 3.25 -5.54 20.45
CA VAL A 84 2.03 -4.75 20.29
C VAL A 84 0.91 -5.37 21.16
N PRO A 85 0.18 -4.57 21.96
CA PRO A 85 -0.93 -5.09 22.76
C PRO A 85 -1.98 -5.81 21.90
N LEU A 86 -2.57 -6.89 22.44
CA LEU A 86 -3.50 -7.75 21.72
C LEU A 86 -4.72 -7.00 21.15
N GLU A 87 -5.19 -5.93 21.81
CA GLU A 87 -6.31 -5.12 21.30
C GLU A 87 -6.00 -4.37 20.00
N TYR A 88 -4.72 -4.20 19.65
CA TYR A 88 -4.27 -3.52 18.44
C TYR A 88 -3.78 -4.49 17.36
N GLN A 89 -3.52 -5.74 17.72
CA GLN A 89 -3.19 -6.77 16.74
C GLN A 89 -4.44 -7.12 15.93
N ARG A 90 -4.30 -7.23 14.62
CA ARG A 90 -5.41 -7.68 13.79
C ARG A 90 -5.74 -9.14 14.09
N VAL A 91 -7.02 -9.44 14.21
CA VAL A 91 -7.49 -10.82 14.24
C VAL A 91 -7.27 -11.41 12.85
N THR A 92 -6.17 -12.15 12.66
CA THR A 92 -5.98 -12.91 11.43
C THR A 92 -6.96 -14.08 11.43
N SER A 93 -7.79 -14.20 10.40
CA SER A 93 -8.75 -15.30 10.21
C SER A 93 -8.10 -16.69 10.03
N GLN A 94 -6.83 -16.87 10.43
CA GLN A 94 -6.12 -18.14 10.37
C GLN A 94 -6.16 -18.93 11.68
N ASN A 95 -6.72 -18.36 12.76
CA ASN A 95 -6.95 -19.07 14.03
C ASN A 95 -8.44 -19.26 14.35
N ALA A 96 -9.28 -19.55 13.34
CA ALA A 96 -10.59 -20.13 13.63
C ALA A 96 -10.39 -21.57 14.12
N PRO A 97 -10.83 -21.94 15.34
CA PRO A 97 -10.80 -23.33 15.75
C PRO A 97 -11.67 -24.12 14.77
N VAL A 98 -11.08 -25.12 14.13
CA VAL A 98 -11.81 -26.10 13.33
C VAL A 98 -12.84 -26.72 14.28
N SER A 99 -14.12 -26.41 14.04
CA SER A 99 -15.24 -27.03 14.74
C SER A 99 -15.56 -28.39 14.12
#